data_AF-A0A0B8PGF3-F1
#
_entry.id   AF-A0A0B8PGF3-F1
#
_cell.length_a   1.000
_cell.length_b   1.000
_cell.length_c   1.000
_cell.angle_alpha   90.00
_cell.angle_beta   90.00
_cell.angle_gamma   90.00
#
_symmetry.space_group_name_H-M   'P 1'
#
loop_
_entity.id
_entity.type
_entity.pdbx_description
1 polymer ?
#
loop_
_entity_poly.entity_id
_entity_poly.type
_entity_poly.pdbx_seq_one_letter_code
_entity_poly.pdbx_strand_id
1 'polypeptide(L)'
;MKKKKIYQLSKDDIVYICQGDNTAFKTLFGFTFNRDGCFVSNGLHKVGELQRAWIKYYTSECLPEFPRSYTHSNNFADMRYALFTMLGSEIVDSGSFKGSVSFFSPVPLSFLDYYFNSRIGRDKVNSIFSKFGYSPSLGFNSHSLRHYSNTLADLSDISPSIITAWSGRVNIKQTDTYIHTDEGFKSEKIKVVMQDEASNRQHIRIRSIEELAASTNLFATETSTGICTQNLNLTPCDYINDFVSQCFLCNEACYIAGDEKAIELLERDCQYQRRRLESVRVDKRLKNSDAMQVWFRVHLFNTSILSSLVELMKEKPLGNTIIYARNSSEFRITDLSSGDRHIVKSRLPDVEKELDRIINSSNNPDQSTNKNEDLSCLLEKFGLSPGDL
;
A
#
# COMPACT_ATOMS: atom_id res chain seq x y z
N MET A 1 0.19 25.71 45.92
CA MET A 1 0.89 24.55 45.30
C MET A 1 0.88 24.71 43.79
N LYS A 2 2.04 24.73 43.13
CA LYS A 2 2.11 24.66 41.65
C LYS A 2 1.61 23.28 41.22
N LYS A 3 0.62 23.23 40.32
CA LYS A 3 0.18 21.98 39.68
C LYS A 3 1.35 21.46 38.84
N LYS A 4 1.93 20.32 39.23
CA LYS A 4 2.89 19.57 38.41
C LYS A 4 2.12 18.84 37.31
N LYS A 5 2.70 18.74 36.11
CA LYS A 5 2.15 17.87 35.07
C LYS A 5 2.45 16.40 35.42
N ILE A 6 1.64 15.46 34.94
CA ILE A 6 1.76 14.02 35.28
C ILE A 6 3.19 13.50 35.06
N TYR A 7 3.80 13.84 33.91
CA TYR A 7 5.16 13.43 33.55
C TYR A 7 6.27 14.00 34.45
N GLN A 8 5.95 14.95 35.34
CA GLN A 8 6.89 15.56 36.29
C GLN A 8 6.72 15.02 37.72
N LEU A 9 5.81 14.06 37.93
CA LEU A 9 5.57 13.46 39.24
C LEU A 9 6.68 12.47 39.59
N SER A 10 7.20 12.60 40.81
CA SER A 10 8.14 11.69 41.45
C SER A 10 7.40 10.77 42.42
N LYS A 11 8.04 9.69 42.88
CA LYS A 11 7.43 8.71 43.79
C LYS A 11 7.01 9.30 45.14
N ASP A 12 7.67 10.38 45.58
CA ASP A 12 7.42 11.05 46.85
C ASP A 12 6.40 12.19 46.76
N ASP A 13 5.99 12.57 45.55
CA ASP A 13 4.93 13.55 45.38
C ASP A 13 3.61 13.03 45.95
N ILE A 14 2.86 13.93 46.60
CA ILE A 14 1.58 13.63 47.23
C ILE A 14 0.46 14.08 46.31
N VAL A 15 -0.49 13.18 46.05
CA VAL A 15 -1.71 13.46 45.30
C VAL A 15 -2.93 13.18 46.16
N TYR A 16 -3.94 14.04 46.03
CA TYR A 16 -5.22 13.85 46.69
C TYR A 16 -6.15 13.06 45.78
N ILE A 17 -6.49 11.85 46.20
CA ILE A 17 -7.41 10.94 45.50
C ILE A 17 -8.82 11.12 46.06
N CYS A 18 -9.76 11.43 45.18
CA CYS A 18 -11.18 11.53 45.49
C CYS A 18 -12.02 11.04 44.28
N GLN A 19 -13.34 10.94 44.46
CA GLN A 19 -14.28 10.52 43.41
C GLN A 19 -14.78 11.68 42.55
N GLY A 20 -15.07 11.40 41.27
CA GLY A 20 -15.69 12.33 40.33
C GLY A 20 -14.89 12.56 39.05
N ASP A 21 -15.50 13.26 38.09
CA ASP A 21 -14.93 13.47 36.75
C ASP A 21 -13.72 14.40 36.72
N ASN A 22 -13.55 15.25 37.73
CA ASN A 22 -12.47 16.25 37.82
C ASN A 22 -11.44 15.92 38.91
N THR A 23 -11.15 14.62 39.09
CA THR A 23 -10.28 14.14 40.15
C THR A 23 -8.89 13.78 39.65
N ALA A 24 -7.90 13.93 40.53
CA ALA A 24 -6.53 13.49 40.25
C ALA A 24 -6.48 12.00 39.89
N PHE A 25 -7.40 11.19 40.42
CA PHE A 25 -7.52 9.78 40.07
C PHE A 25 -7.82 9.56 38.59
N LYS A 26 -8.89 10.17 38.05
CA LYS A 26 -9.24 10.06 36.63
C LYS A 26 -8.11 10.59 35.74
N THR A 27 -7.48 11.69 36.15
CA THR A 27 -6.34 12.26 35.43
C THR A 27 -5.13 11.32 35.40
N LEU A 28 -4.85 10.61 36.49
CA LEU A 28 -3.70 9.70 36.58
C LEU A 28 -3.97 8.37 35.87
N PHE A 29 -5.11 7.74 36.15
CA PHE A 29 -5.40 6.38 35.72
C PHE A 29 -6.24 6.31 34.44
N GLY A 30 -6.86 7.41 34.02
CA GLY A 30 -7.66 7.47 32.79
C GLY A 30 -9.13 7.14 32.96
N PHE A 31 -9.58 6.80 34.18
CA PHE A 31 -10.96 6.36 34.42
C PHE A 31 -11.51 6.77 35.78
N THR A 32 -12.84 6.76 35.86
CA THR A 32 -13.60 6.95 37.11
C THR A 32 -14.00 5.60 37.70
N PHE A 33 -14.00 5.49 39.02
CA PHE A 33 -14.36 4.26 39.72
C PHE A 33 -15.38 4.52 40.84
N ASN A 34 -16.26 3.56 41.13
CA ASN A 34 -17.28 3.66 42.19
C ASN A 34 -16.86 2.92 43.47
N ARG A 35 -16.76 3.58 44.63
CA ARG A 35 -16.22 3.10 45.95
C ARG A 35 -16.07 1.59 46.17
N ASP A 36 -17.11 0.80 45.89
CA ASP A 36 -17.13 -0.65 46.04
C ASP A 36 -16.27 -1.36 44.98
N GLY A 37 -14.99 -1.56 45.30
CA GLY A 37 -14.00 -2.30 44.48
C GLY A 37 -12.76 -1.49 44.07
N CYS A 38 -12.52 -0.32 44.67
CA CYS A 38 -11.38 0.51 44.32
C CYS A 38 -10.15 -0.07 44.98
N PHE A 39 -9.03 -0.13 44.25
CA PHE A 39 -7.76 -0.53 44.83
C PHE A 39 -7.16 0.52 45.77
N VAL A 40 -7.79 1.70 45.89
CA VAL A 40 -7.34 2.80 46.74
C VAL A 40 -8.51 3.55 47.39
N SER A 41 -8.32 4.01 48.63
CA SER A 41 -9.30 4.83 49.36
C SER A 41 -9.13 6.33 49.06
N ASN A 42 -10.17 7.12 49.33
CA ASN A 42 -10.07 8.58 49.25
C ASN A 42 -9.08 9.12 50.29
N GLY A 43 -8.21 10.06 49.90
CA GLY A 43 -7.23 10.65 50.80
C GLY A 43 -5.97 11.15 50.09
N LEU A 44 -5.00 11.58 50.91
CA LEU A 44 -3.66 11.93 50.43
C LEU A 44 -2.83 10.65 50.31
N HIS A 45 -2.26 10.42 49.13
CA HIS A 45 -1.39 9.26 48.87
C HIS A 45 -0.11 9.72 48.20
N LYS A 46 1.00 9.04 48.49
CA LYS A 46 2.21 9.20 47.68
C LYS A 46 2.02 8.50 46.34
N VAL A 47 2.58 9.07 45.27
CA VAL A 47 2.56 8.45 43.93
C VAL A 47 3.14 7.03 43.97
N GLY A 48 4.21 6.78 44.74
CA GLY A 48 4.78 5.45 44.90
C GLY A 48 3.87 4.44 45.60
N GLU A 49 2.98 4.87 46.49
CA GLU A 49 1.98 4.02 47.12
C GLU A 49 0.89 3.62 46.13
N LEU A 50 0.41 4.60 45.35
CA LEU A 50 -0.55 4.36 44.28
C LEU A 50 -0.02 3.39 43.23
N GLN A 51 1.25 3.53 42.83
CA GLN A 51 1.88 2.62 41.90
C GLN A 51 1.87 1.17 42.43
N ARG A 52 2.26 0.95 43.70
CA ARG A 52 2.24 -0.38 44.31
C ARG A 52 0.83 -0.94 44.42
N ALA A 53 -0.14 -0.11 44.81
CA ALA A 53 -1.54 -0.50 44.93
C ALA A 53 -2.13 -0.91 43.57
N TRP A 54 -1.83 -0.15 42.52
CA TRP A 54 -2.25 -0.49 41.15
C TRP A 54 -1.64 -1.80 40.66
N ILE A 55 -0.32 -1.96 40.79
CA ILE A 55 0.37 -3.20 40.36
C ILE A 55 -0.24 -4.39 41.09
N LYS A 56 -0.41 -4.29 42.42
CA LYS A 56 -1.03 -5.37 43.21
C LYS A 56 -2.42 -5.72 42.68
N TYR A 57 -3.30 -4.72 42.54
CA TYR A 57 -4.65 -4.91 42.03
C TYR A 57 -4.67 -5.54 40.64
N TYR A 58 -3.83 -5.03 39.73
CA TYR A 58 -3.75 -5.57 38.39
C TYR A 58 -3.33 -7.05 38.40
N THR A 59 -2.28 -7.39 39.16
CA THR A 59 -1.78 -8.77 39.26
C THR A 59 -2.62 -9.71 40.12
N SER A 60 -3.69 -9.24 40.78
CA SER A 60 -4.56 -10.10 41.60
C SER A 60 -6.00 -10.17 41.08
N GLU A 61 -6.50 -9.08 40.50
CA GLU A 61 -7.90 -8.93 40.10
C GLU A 61 -8.09 -8.83 38.59
N CYS A 62 -7.16 -8.19 37.87
CA CYS A 62 -7.27 -7.98 36.43
C CYS A 62 -6.65 -9.12 35.63
N LEU A 63 -5.41 -9.51 35.97
CA LEU A 63 -4.65 -10.56 35.32
C LEU A 63 -3.77 -11.29 36.36
N PRO A 64 -4.32 -12.29 37.07
CA PRO A 64 -3.62 -13.05 38.11
C PRO A 64 -2.32 -13.72 37.65
N GLU A 65 -2.27 -14.14 36.38
CA GLU A 65 -1.14 -14.87 35.82
C GLU A 65 0.01 -13.96 35.34
N PHE A 66 -0.13 -12.64 35.48
CA PHE A 66 0.87 -11.68 35.01
C PHE A 66 2.27 -12.00 35.54
N PRO A 67 3.33 -11.99 34.69
CA PRO A 67 3.36 -11.45 33.32
C PRO A 67 2.90 -12.41 32.21
N ARG A 68 2.43 -13.61 32.55
CA ARG A 68 1.86 -14.52 31.55
C ARG A 68 0.42 -14.13 31.28
N SER A 69 0.04 -14.19 30.01
CA SER A 69 -1.35 -14.01 29.60
C SER A 69 -1.76 -15.19 28.74
N TYR A 70 -2.93 -15.75 29.03
CA TYR A 70 -3.44 -16.95 28.36
C TYR A 70 -4.54 -16.60 27.37
N THR A 71 -4.59 -17.34 26.26
CA THR A 71 -5.73 -17.36 25.34
C THR A 71 -6.81 -18.32 25.86
N HIS A 72 -8.00 -18.28 25.25
CA HIS A 72 -9.06 -19.24 25.57
C HIS A 72 -8.68 -20.71 25.25
N SER A 73 -7.66 -20.92 24.41
CA SER A 73 -7.11 -22.24 24.06
C SER A 73 -5.97 -22.71 24.97
N ASN A 74 -5.76 -22.07 26.12
CA ASN A 74 -4.69 -22.36 27.08
C ASN A 74 -3.25 -22.18 26.55
N ASN A 75 -3.08 -21.59 25.37
CA ASN A 75 -1.78 -21.09 24.94
C ASN A 75 -1.48 -19.79 25.70
N PHE A 76 -0.20 -19.51 25.97
CA PHE A 76 0.17 -18.28 26.67
C PHE A 76 1.30 -17.55 25.96
N ALA A 77 1.33 -16.24 26.15
CA ALA A 77 2.51 -15.43 25.90
C ALA A 77 2.98 -14.81 27.21
N ASP A 78 4.30 -14.77 27.38
CA ASP A 78 4.93 -13.98 28.43
C ASP A 78 5.06 -12.55 27.94
N MET A 79 4.30 -11.63 28.54
CA MET A 79 4.20 -10.24 28.09
C MET A 79 5.54 -9.49 28.19
N ARG A 80 6.52 -9.99 28.96
CA ARG A 80 7.87 -9.42 29.01
C ARG A 80 8.64 -9.57 27.71
N TYR A 81 8.30 -10.59 26.92
CA TYR A 81 8.95 -10.91 25.66
C TYR A 81 8.01 -10.72 24.46
N ALA A 82 6.83 -10.12 24.69
CA ALA A 82 5.92 -9.78 23.62
C ALA A 82 6.50 -8.64 22.78
N LEU A 83 6.31 -8.71 21.45
CA LEU A 83 6.75 -7.65 20.52
C LEU A 83 6.11 -6.30 20.88
N PHE A 84 4.84 -6.32 21.25
CA PHE A 84 4.11 -5.19 21.79
C PHE A 84 3.00 -5.67 22.73
N THR A 85 2.50 -4.75 23.54
CA THR A 85 1.29 -4.93 24.34
C THR A 85 0.36 -3.75 24.09
N MET A 86 -0.94 -3.96 24.20
CA MET A 86 -1.94 -2.89 24.07
C MET A 86 -2.49 -2.56 25.45
N LEU A 87 -2.82 -1.29 25.67
CA LEU A 87 -3.52 -0.83 26.85
C LEU A 87 -5.02 -0.87 26.61
N GLY A 88 -5.79 -1.17 27.65
CA GLY A 88 -7.25 -1.23 27.52
C GLY A 88 -7.84 0.10 27.04
N SER A 89 -7.29 1.22 27.49
CA SER A 89 -7.71 2.57 27.08
C SER A 89 -7.53 2.86 25.58
N GLU A 90 -6.72 2.06 24.88
CA GLU A 90 -6.49 2.19 23.43
C GLU A 90 -7.53 1.41 22.62
N ILE A 91 -8.34 0.57 23.27
CA ILE A 91 -9.37 -0.26 22.64
C ILE A 91 -10.73 0.41 22.84
N VAL A 92 -11.48 0.56 21.73
CA VAL A 92 -12.79 1.26 21.70
C VAL A 92 -13.84 0.61 22.62
N ASP A 93 -13.69 -0.67 22.93
CA ASP A 93 -14.61 -1.44 23.80
C ASP A 93 -14.08 -1.55 25.24
N SER A 94 -13.66 -0.41 25.80
CA SER A 94 -12.92 -0.29 27.05
C SER A 94 -13.72 -0.65 28.32
N GLY A 95 -14.86 -1.34 28.24
CA GLY A 95 -15.70 -1.73 29.39
C GLY A 95 -15.70 -3.22 29.70
N SER A 96 -15.10 -4.04 28.83
CA SER A 96 -15.40 -5.47 28.75
C SER A 96 -14.48 -6.36 29.60
N PHE A 97 -13.51 -5.80 30.33
CA PHE A 97 -12.72 -6.52 31.35
C PHE A 97 -12.28 -5.61 32.51
N LYS A 98 -11.92 -6.17 33.67
CA LYS A 98 -11.47 -5.39 34.84
C LYS A 98 -10.18 -4.63 34.51
N GLY A 99 -10.19 -3.30 34.64
CA GLY A 99 -9.04 -2.44 34.33
C GLY A 99 -8.95 -1.95 32.89
N SER A 100 -9.90 -2.34 32.02
CA SER A 100 -9.96 -1.98 30.60
C SER A 100 -9.96 -0.49 30.29
N VAL A 101 -10.41 0.37 31.20
CA VAL A 101 -10.39 1.82 31.02
C VAL A 101 -9.09 2.50 31.51
N SER A 102 -8.14 1.73 32.06
CA SER A 102 -6.92 2.27 32.65
C SER A 102 -5.79 2.48 31.66
N PHE A 103 -5.06 3.60 31.81
CA PHE A 103 -3.82 3.89 31.08
C PHE A 103 -2.66 2.96 31.43
N PHE A 104 -2.80 2.12 32.46
CA PHE A 104 -1.73 1.25 32.96
C PHE A 104 -2.13 -0.22 32.98
N SER A 105 -3.16 -0.60 32.21
CA SER A 105 -3.67 -1.97 32.15
C SER A 105 -3.34 -2.60 30.79
N PRO A 106 -2.24 -3.38 30.69
CA PRO A 106 -2.06 -4.27 29.55
C PRO A 106 -3.28 -5.18 29.37
N VAL A 107 -3.70 -5.36 28.13
CA VAL A 107 -4.90 -6.14 27.81
C VAL A 107 -4.59 -7.64 27.85
N PRO A 108 -5.40 -8.46 28.54
CA PRO A 108 -5.24 -9.92 28.50
C PRO A 108 -5.41 -10.50 27.08
N LEU A 109 -4.63 -11.53 26.74
CA LEU A 109 -4.68 -12.19 25.44
C LEU A 109 -6.04 -12.81 25.14
N SER A 110 -6.71 -13.40 26.13
CA SER A 110 -8.08 -13.90 26.00
C SER A 110 -9.05 -12.81 25.52
N PHE A 111 -8.94 -11.61 26.08
CA PHE A 111 -9.75 -10.48 25.65
C PHE A 111 -9.39 -10.00 24.24
N LEU A 112 -8.10 -9.91 23.90
CA LEU A 112 -7.69 -9.55 22.54
C LEU A 112 -8.23 -10.54 21.51
N ASP A 113 -8.13 -11.85 21.79
CA ASP A 113 -8.65 -12.90 20.93
C ASP A 113 -10.16 -12.74 20.70
N TYR A 114 -10.93 -12.56 21.78
CA TYR A 114 -12.36 -12.27 21.68
C TYR A 114 -12.66 -10.99 20.87
N TYR A 115 -12.00 -9.88 21.20
CA TYR A 115 -12.21 -8.59 20.59
C TYR A 115 -11.94 -8.64 19.08
N PHE A 116 -10.79 -9.17 18.66
CA PHE A 116 -10.46 -9.26 17.24
C PHE A 116 -11.40 -10.20 16.49
N ASN A 117 -11.70 -11.38 17.03
CA ASN A 117 -12.65 -12.30 16.39
C ASN A 117 -14.05 -11.70 16.23
N SER A 118 -14.49 -10.83 17.15
CA SER A 118 -15.76 -10.11 17.02
C SER A 118 -15.76 -9.09 15.88
N ARG A 119 -14.58 -8.58 15.49
CA ARG A 119 -14.40 -7.56 14.45
C ARG A 119 -14.13 -8.14 13.06
N ILE A 120 -13.49 -9.29 12.98
CA ILE A 120 -13.08 -9.92 11.69
C ILE A 120 -13.91 -11.16 11.34
N GLY A 121 -14.69 -11.69 12.29
CA GLY A 121 -15.49 -12.89 12.10
C GLY A 121 -16.68 -12.70 11.17
N ARG A 122 -17.18 -13.81 10.62
CA ARG A 122 -18.37 -13.86 9.75
C ARG A 122 -19.65 -13.59 10.53
N ASP A 123 -20.62 -13.02 9.84
CA ASP A 123 -21.97 -12.74 10.35
C ASP A 123 -21.96 -11.86 11.61
N LYS A 124 -20.96 -10.98 11.71
CA LYS A 124 -20.83 -10.03 12.82
C LYS A 124 -21.36 -8.66 12.42
N VAL A 125 -22.43 -8.25 13.10
CA VAL A 125 -23.10 -6.95 12.91
C VAL A 125 -22.14 -5.75 13.08
N ASN A 126 -21.17 -5.87 13.99
CA ASN A 126 -20.18 -4.84 14.27
C ASN A 126 -18.79 -5.16 13.68
N SER A 127 -18.74 -5.96 12.61
CA SER A 127 -17.49 -6.29 11.92
C SER A 127 -16.87 -5.06 11.25
N ILE A 128 -15.57 -5.16 10.95
CA ILE A 128 -14.87 -4.18 10.11
C ILE A 128 -15.52 -4.12 8.71
N PHE A 129 -15.97 -5.24 8.16
CA PHE A 129 -16.63 -5.30 6.86
C PHE A 129 -17.91 -4.47 6.83
N SER A 130 -18.80 -4.67 7.80
CA SER A 130 -20.03 -3.90 7.91
C SER A 130 -19.75 -2.41 8.13
N LYS A 131 -18.70 -2.07 8.90
CA LYS A 131 -18.27 -0.67 9.10
C LYS A 131 -17.84 0.01 7.79
N PHE A 132 -17.25 -0.73 6.86
CA PHE A 132 -16.84 -0.22 5.55
C PHE A 132 -17.90 -0.44 4.45
N GLY A 133 -19.13 -0.84 4.81
CA GLY A 133 -20.24 -1.00 3.87
C GLY A 133 -20.27 -2.34 3.11
N TYR A 134 -19.46 -3.31 3.51
CA TYR A 134 -19.45 -4.65 2.94
C TYR A 134 -20.49 -5.58 3.62
N SER A 135 -20.85 -6.67 2.94
CA SER A 135 -21.81 -7.66 3.46
C SER A 135 -21.41 -8.18 4.84
N PRO A 136 -22.33 -8.25 5.82
CA PRO A 136 -22.07 -8.85 7.14
C PRO A 136 -21.66 -10.33 7.09
N SER A 137 -21.96 -11.03 6.00
CA SER A 137 -21.53 -12.42 5.78
C SER A 137 -20.02 -12.56 5.52
N LEU A 138 -19.34 -11.45 5.21
CA LEU A 138 -17.90 -11.45 5.02
C LEU A 138 -17.18 -11.52 6.37
N GLY A 139 -16.13 -12.33 6.39
CA GLY A 139 -15.30 -12.54 7.55
C GLY A 139 -14.33 -13.67 7.34
N PHE A 140 -13.25 -13.63 8.10
CA PHE A 140 -12.22 -14.66 8.09
C PHE A 140 -11.77 -15.00 9.50
N ASN A 141 -11.14 -16.16 9.65
CA ASN A 141 -10.55 -16.57 10.91
C ASN A 141 -9.23 -15.82 11.11
N SER A 142 -8.84 -15.53 12.36
CA SER A 142 -7.57 -14.86 12.67
C SER A 142 -6.35 -15.57 12.05
N HIS A 143 -6.36 -16.90 12.01
CA HIS A 143 -5.33 -17.70 11.33
C HIS A 143 -5.23 -17.46 9.82
N SER A 144 -6.32 -17.09 9.15
CA SER A 144 -6.33 -16.82 7.70
C SER A 144 -5.44 -15.63 7.33
N LEU A 145 -5.40 -14.57 8.17
CA LEU A 145 -4.49 -13.43 7.96
C LEU A 145 -3.02 -13.86 7.99
N ARG A 146 -2.68 -14.74 8.94
CA ARG A 146 -1.33 -15.28 9.04
C ARG A 146 -0.97 -16.15 7.84
N HIS A 147 -1.90 -16.96 7.34
CA HIS A 147 -1.69 -17.73 6.11
C HIS A 147 -1.46 -16.81 4.92
N TYR A 148 -2.31 -15.80 4.75
CA TYR A 148 -2.18 -14.83 3.67
C TYR A 148 -0.84 -14.09 3.71
N SER A 149 -0.41 -13.61 4.89
CA SER A 149 0.89 -12.96 5.07
C SER A 149 2.06 -13.88 4.71
N ASN A 150 1.98 -15.17 5.07
CA ASN A 150 3.02 -16.14 4.71
C ASN A 150 3.03 -16.45 3.22
N THR A 151 1.85 -16.53 2.57
CA THR A 151 1.74 -16.70 1.12
C THR A 151 2.33 -15.51 0.37
N LEU A 152 2.04 -14.27 0.79
CA LEU A 152 2.62 -13.07 0.17
C LEU A 152 4.15 -13.06 0.28
N ALA A 153 4.69 -13.50 1.41
CA ALA A 153 6.13 -13.58 1.62
C ALA A 153 6.81 -14.64 0.75
N ASP A 154 6.17 -15.79 0.60
CA ASP A 154 6.64 -16.85 -0.30
C ASP A 154 6.60 -16.41 -1.76
N LEU A 155 5.54 -15.70 -2.17
CA LEU A 155 5.45 -15.07 -3.49
C LEU A 155 6.48 -13.95 -3.73
N SER A 156 7.04 -13.40 -2.65
CA SER A 156 8.09 -12.38 -2.68
C SER A 156 9.50 -12.96 -2.50
N ASP A 157 9.66 -14.28 -2.65
CA ASP A 157 10.92 -15.03 -2.51
C ASP A 157 11.64 -14.85 -1.15
N ILE A 158 10.88 -14.54 -0.08
CA ILE A 158 11.43 -14.55 1.28
C ILE A 158 11.73 -15.99 1.68
N SER A 159 12.94 -16.23 2.22
CA SER A 159 13.36 -17.56 2.62
C SER A 159 12.34 -18.24 3.56
N PRO A 160 11.97 -19.53 3.33
CA PRO A 160 11.10 -20.28 4.22
C PRO A 160 11.58 -20.31 5.68
N SER A 161 12.89 -20.18 5.91
CA SER A 161 13.48 -20.09 7.24
C SER A 161 13.04 -18.81 7.99
N ILE A 162 13.01 -17.67 7.28
CA ILE A 162 12.56 -16.37 7.80
C ILE A 162 11.04 -16.40 8.03
N ILE A 163 10.28 -16.94 7.07
CA ILE A 163 8.83 -17.10 7.19
C ILE A 163 8.48 -17.98 8.40
N THR A 164 9.26 -19.04 8.65
CA THR A 164 9.07 -19.93 9.80
C THR A 164 9.39 -19.20 11.11
N ALA A 165 10.47 -18.42 11.15
CA ALA A 165 10.91 -17.66 12.31
C ALA A 165 9.89 -16.58 12.72
N TRP A 166 9.45 -15.72 11.78
CA TRP A 166 8.44 -14.69 12.10
C TRP A 166 7.08 -15.30 12.45
N SER A 167 6.84 -16.54 12.02
CA SER A 167 5.60 -17.26 12.29
C SER A 167 5.64 -17.85 13.70
N GLY A 168 6.78 -17.84 14.39
CA GLY A 168 6.92 -18.51 15.68
C GLY A 168 6.65 -20.01 15.58
N ARG A 169 6.96 -20.64 14.44
CA ARG A 169 6.83 -22.09 14.26
C ARG A 169 8.09 -22.78 14.76
N VAL A 170 7.91 -23.85 15.55
CA VAL A 170 9.02 -24.64 16.10
C VAL A 170 9.67 -25.55 15.05
N ASN A 171 8.95 -25.89 13.98
CA ASN A 171 9.44 -26.82 12.96
C ASN A 171 9.18 -26.31 11.53
N ILE A 172 10.25 -26.29 10.72
CA ILE A 172 10.24 -25.91 9.29
C ILE A 172 9.32 -26.82 8.48
N LYS A 173 9.16 -28.10 8.86
CA LYS A 173 8.30 -29.07 8.15
C LYS A 173 6.81 -28.71 8.17
N GLN A 174 6.36 -27.86 9.11
CA GLN A 174 4.98 -27.35 9.12
C GLN A 174 4.74 -26.26 8.06
N THR A 175 5.81 -25.74 7.46
CA THR A 175 5.75 -24.74 6.40
C THR A 175 5.53 -25.40 5.03
N ASP A 176 6.12 -26.57 4.78
CA ASP A 176 5.90 -27.34 3.54
C ASP A 176 4.44 -27.74 3.31
N THR A 177 3.71 -28.13 4.36
CA THR A 177 2.30 -28.56 4.24
C THR A 177 1.34 -27.43 3.84
N TYR A 178 1.79 -26.17 3.94
CA TYR A 178 1.01 -25.00 3.52
C TYR A 178 1.38 -24.49 2.12
N ILE A 179 2.53 -24.90 1.58
CA ILE A 179 2.99 -24.59 0.23
C ILE A 179 2.38 -25.64 -0.72
N HIS A 180 1.05 -25.70 -0.75
CA HIS A 180 0.32 -26.29 -1.87
C HIS A 180 -0.17 -25.15 -2.76
N THR A 181 0.77 -24.37 -3.30
CA THR A 181 0.52 -23.63 -4.53
C THR A 181 0.23 -24.64 -5.63
N ASP A 182 -0.94 -24.49 -6.22
CA ASP A 182 -1.50 -25.24 -7.34
C ASP A 182 -0.42 -25.66 -8.36
N GLU A 183 -0.50 -26.90 -8.87
CA GLU A 183 0.53 -27.47 -9.77
C GLU A 183 0.76 -26.62 -11.03
N GLY A 184 -0.24 -25.82 -11.42
CA GLY A 184 -0.13 -24.81 -12.46
C GLY A 184 0.96 -23.76 -12.18
N PHE A 185 1.06 -23.24 -10.96
CA PHE A 185 2.08 -22.27 -10.56
C PHE A 185 3.48 -22.88 -10.48
N LYS A 186 3.59 -24.18 -10.14
CA LYS A 186 4.86 -24.91 -10.23
C LYS A 186 5.35 -25.02 -11.67
N SER A 187 4.48 -25.16 -12.66
CA SER A 187 4.90 -25.20 -14.07
C SER A 187 5.41 -23.84 -14.57
N GLU A 188 4.83 -22.74 -14.08
CA GLU A 188 5.33 -21.37 -14.30
C GLU A 188 6.70 -21.19 -13.63
N LYS A 189 6.85 -21.64 -12.38
CA LYS A 189 8.09 -21.55 -11.59
C LYS A 189 9.19 -22.48 -12.15
N ILE A 190 8.85 -23.66 -12.68
CA ILE A 190 9.79 -24.55 -13.38
C ILE A 190 10.18 -23.94 -14.74
N LYS A 191 9.28 -23.24 -15.45
CA LYS A 191 9.67 -22.45 -16.63
C LYS A 191 10.62 -21.31 -16.27
N VAL A 192 10.45 -20.67 -15.12
CA VAL A 192 11.36 -19.62 -14.62
C VAL A 192 12.71 -20.20 -14.20
N VAL A 193 12.75 -21.34 -13.49
CA VAL A 193 13.99 -22.01 -13.05
C VAL A 193 14.71 -22.71 -14.21
N MET A 194 14.00 -23.26 -15.21
CA MET A 194 14.63 -23.80 -16.43
C MET A 194 14.97 -22.69 -17.46
N GLN A 195 14.58 -21.45 -17.19
CA GLN A 195 15.09 -20.26 -17.87
C GLN A 195 16.36 -19.70 -17.21
N ASP A 196 17.02 -20.43 -16.30
CA ASP A 196 18.36 -20.08 -15.81
C ASP A 196 19.44 -20.12 -16.92
N GLU A 197 19.13 -20.63 -18.12
CA GLU A 197 19.95 -20.46 -19.32
C GLU A 197 19.82 -19.04 -19.95
N ALA A 198 18.92 -18.18 -19.43
CA ALA A 198 18.76 -16.76 -19.80
C ALA A 198 19.44 -15.78 -18.80
N SER A 199 20.38 -16.30 -18.01
CA SER A 199 20.99 -15.72 -16.80
C SER A 199 21.51 -14.28 -16.89
N ASN A 200 21.84 -13.75 -18.07
CA ASN A 200 22.47 -12.43 -18.17
C ASN A 200 21.50 -11.24 -17.95
N ARG A 201 20.19 -11.45 -18.11
CA ARG A 201 19.21 -10.35 -18.23
C ARG A 201 18.44 -10.02 -16.97
N GLN A 202 18.04 -11.01 -16.17
CA GLN A 202 17.53 -10.73 -14.82
C GLN A 202 18.64 -10.16 -13.92
N HIS A 203 19.89 -10.53 -14.20
CA HIS A 203 21.05 -9.99 -13.52
C HIS A 203 21.24 -8.47 -13.73
N ILE A 204 20.80 -7.90 -14.85
CA ILE A 204 20.99 -6.46 -15.11
C ILE A 204 20.17 -5.58 -14.16
N ARG A 205 18.92 -5.97 -13.87
CA ARG A 205 18.03 -5.25 -12.97
C ARG A 205 18.50 -5.35 -11.53
N ILE A 206 18.82 -6.57 -11.08
CA ILE A 206 19.32 -6.84 -9.73
C ILE A 206 20.62 -6.06 -9.49
N ARG A 207 21.58 -6.15 -10.41
CA ARG A 207 22.83 -5.38 -10.35
C ARG A 207 22.58 -3.88 -10.31
N SER A 208 21.68 -3.38 -11.15
CA SER A 208 21.34 -1.95 -11.17
C SER A 208 20.66 -1.48 -9.89
N ILE A 209 19.84 -2.32 -9.24
CA ILE A 209 19.22 -2.04 -7.94
C ILE A 209 20.31 -1.89 -6.86
N GLU A 210 21.26 -2.83 -6.80
CA GLU A 210 22.37 -2.79 -5.84
C GLU A 210 23.26 -1.58 -6.06
N GLU A 211 23.65 -1.31 -7.31
CA GLU A 211 24.50 -0.16 -7.67
C GLU A 211 23.79 1.18 -7.43
N LEU A 212 22.48 1.28 -7.71
CA LEU A 212 21.69 2.49 -7.46
C LEU A 212 21.53 2.75 -5.96
N ALA A 213 21.21 1.72 -5.17
CA ALA A 213 21.10 1.84 -3.72
C ALA A 213 22.43 2.26 -3.08
N ALA A 214 23.55 1.68 -3.54
CA ALA A 214 24.88 2.02 -3.05
C ALA A 214 25.33 3.44 -3.44
N SER A 215 25.03 3.90 -4.65
CA SER A 215 25.51 5.18 -5.18
C SER A 215 24.65 6.39 -4.79
N THR A 216 23.34 6.21 -4.62
CA THR A 216 22.39 7.31 -4.40
C THR A 216 21.70 7.30 -3.04
N ASN A 217 21.85 6.22 -2.27
CA ASN A 217 21.10 5.98 -1.03
C ASN A 217 19.58 6.10 -1.21
N LEU A 218 19.09 5.90 -2.44
CA LEU A 218 17.66 5.84 -2.78
C LEU A 218 17.16 4.41 -2.62
N PHE A 219 15.87 4.28 -2.35
CA PHE A 219 15.19 2.98 -2.41
C PHE A 219 15.15 2.53 -3.87
N ALA A 220 15.24 1.23 -4.11
CA ALA A 220 15.20 0.67 -5.45
C ALA A 220 14.36 -0.60 -5.40
N THR A 221 13.21 -0.60 -6.07
CA THR A 221 12.31 -1.74 -6.14
C THR A 221 12.07 -2.11 -7.59
N GLU A 222 12.17 -3.39 -7.93
CA GLU A 222 11.91 -3.85 -9.29
C GLU A 222 10.44 -3.64 -9.68
N THR A 223 10.21 -3.24 -10.93
CA THR A 223 8.89 -3.11 -11.55
C THR A 223 8.86 -3.83 -12.90
N SER A 224 7.70 -3.92 -13.54
CA SER A 224 7.56 -4.57 -14.86
C SER A 224 8.40 -3.91 -15.96
N THR A 225 8.66 -2.60 -15.87
CA THR A 225 9.33 -1.80 -16.92
C THR A 225 10.70 -1.26 -16.50
N GLY A 226 11.15 -1.49 -15.27
CA GLY A 226 12.40 -0.95 -14.75
C GLY A 226 12.46 -1.00 -13.22
N ILE A 227 12.96 0.05 -12.59
CA ILE A 227 13.15 0.21 -11.14
C ILE A 227 12.34 1.42 -10.65
N CYS A 228 11.70 1.32 -9.49
CA CYS A 228 11.08 2.43 -8.78
C CYS A 228 12.02 2.94 -7.69
N THR A 229 12.21 4.27 -7.65
CA THR A 229 13.05 4.94 -6.66
C THR A 229 12.29 5.46 -5.43
N GLN A 230 10.95 5.34 -5.43
CA GLN A 230 10.11 5.70 -4.30
C GLN A 230 10.31 4.73 -3.14
N ASN A 231 10.24 5.25 -1.92
CA ASN A 231 10.14 4.40 -0.73
C ASN A 231 8.72 3.82 -0.59
N LEU A 232 8.49 2.68 -1.27
CA LEU A 232 7.20 1.98 -1.24
C LEU A 232 6.85 1.39 0.14
N ASN A 233 7.82 1.25 1.06
CA ASN A 233 7.56 0.80 2.42
C ASN A 233 6.89 1.88 3.29
N LEU A 234 7.12 3.16 2.97
CA LEU A 234 6.56 4.29 3.73
C LEU A 234 5.36 4.92 3.04
N THR A 235 5.32 4.92 1.70
CA THR A 235 4.28 5.62 0.95
C THR A 235 3.83 4.76 -0.22
N PRO A 236 2.54 4.42 -0.33
CA PRO A 236 2.02 3.68 -1.47
C PRO A 236 2.22 4.47 -2.76
N CYS A 237 2.33 3.78 -3.89
CA CYS A 237 2.53 4.43 -5.19
C CYS A 237 1.20 4.85 -5.82
N ASP A 238 1.13 6.07 -6.33
CA ASP A 238 -0.03 6.57 -7.07
C ASP A 238 -0.17 5.93 -8.48
N TYR A 239 0.91 5.31 -8.99
CA TYR A 239 0.99 4.70 -10.32
C TYR A 239 0.98 3.16 -10.32
N ILE A 240 1.05 2.54 -9.13
CA ILE A 240 0.96 1.09 -8.95
C ILE A 240 -0.23 0.83 -8.02
N ASN A 241 -1.43 1.06 -8.54
CA ASN A 241 -2.68 0.75 -7.86
C ASN A 241 -3.69 0.15 -8.84
N ASP A 242 -4.86 -0.24 -8.34
CA ASP A 242 -5.90 -0.90 -9.15
C ASP A 242 -6.43 -0.03 -10.31
N PHE A 243 -6.19 1.29 -10.27
CA PHE A 243 -6.72 2.25 -11.25
C PHE A 243 -5.68 2.75 -12.25
N VAL A 244 -4.40 2.81 -11.86
CA VAL A 244 -3.28 3.27 -12.69
C VAL A 244 -2.23 2.17 -12.67
N SER A 245 -1.97 1.57 -13.83
CA SER A 245 -1.14 0.37 -13.99
C SER A 245 0.11 0.60 -14.85
N GLN A 246 0.48 1.87 -15.07
CA GLN A 246 1.64 2.21 -15.89
C GLN A 246 2.52 3.25 -15.19
N CYS A 247 3.75 2.84 -14.83
CA CYS A 247 4.80 3.72 -14.31
C CYS A 247 5.38 4.69 -15.36
N PHE A 248 4.83 4.71 -16.59
CA PHE A 248 5.28 5.58 -17.65
C PHE A 248 4.96 7.05 -17.33
N LEU A 249 5.98 7.92 -17.36
CA LEU A 249 5.96 9.34 -16.94
C LEU A 249 5.91 9.61 -15.42
N CYS A 250 6.08 8.58 -14.59
CA CYS A 250 6.34 8.75 -13.16
C CYS A 250 7.79 9.24 -12.98
N ASN A 251 8.01 10.24 -12.11
CA ASN A 251 9.35 10.81 -11.89
C ASN A 251 10.27 9.85 -11.12
N GLU A 252 9.65 8.93 -10.39
CA GLU A 252 10.28 7.92 -9.55
C GLU A 252 10.63 6.66 -10.36
N ALA A 253 10.12 6.54 -11.59
CA ALA A 253 10.42 5.44 -12.49
C ALA A 253 11.78 5.61 -13.16
N CYS A 254 12.58 4.55 -13.10
CA CYS A 254 13.93 4.47 -13.62
C CYS A 254 14.03 3.28 -14.57
N TYR A 255 14.31 3.54 -15.84
CA TYR A 255 14.44 2.50 -16.87
C TYR A 255 15.90 2.09 -17.06
N ILE A 256 16.15 0.88 -17.52
CA ILE A 256 17.52 0.34 -17.69
C ILE A 256 17.79 0.09 -19.16
N ALA A 257 18.90 0.63 -19.67
CA ALA A 257 19.37 0.37 -21.02
C ALA A 257 19.79 -1.11 -21.17
N GLY A 258 19.32 -1.76 -22.24
CA GLY A 258 19.56 -3.19 -22.49
C GLY A 258 18.57 -4.15 -21.80
N ASP A 259 17.54 -3.65 -21.10
CA ASP A 259 16.48 -4.49 -20.54
C ASP A 259 15.48 -4.94 -21.61
N GLU A 260 15.78 -6.06 -22.27
CA GLU A 260 14.98 -6.61 -23.37
C GLU A 260 13.50 -6.82 -23.00
N LYS A 261 13.19 -7.28 -21.77
CA LYS A 261 11.81 -7.53 -21.34
C LYS A 261 11.02 -6.23 -21.20
N ALA A 262 11.62 -5.21 -20.58
CA ALA A 262 10.99 -3.89 -20.49
C ALA A 262 10.84 -3.26 -21.88
N ILE A 263 11.88 -3.36 -22.72
CA ILE A 263 11.86 -2.85 -24.09
C ILE A 263 10.72 -3.49 -24.88
N GLU A 264 10.60 -4.81 -24.89
CA GLU A 264 9.53 -5.53 -25.60
C GLU A 264 8.14 -5.07 -25.13
N LEU A 265 7.95 -4.96 -23.81
CA LEU A 265 6.69 -4.51 -23.23
C LEU A 265 6.33 -3.07 -23.64
N LEU A 266 7.29 -2.15 -23.52
CA LEU A 266 7.13 -0.73 -23.86
C LEU A 266 6.97 -0.54 -25.37
N GLU A 267 7.61 -1.36 -26.21
CA GLU A 267 7.44 -1.35 -27.65
C GLU A 267 6.04 -1.79 -28.06
N ARG A 268 5.53 -2.86 -27.44
CA ARG A 268 4.16 -3.31 -27.68
C ARG A 268 3.14 -2.25 -27.29
N ASP A 269 3.33 -1.58 -26.15
CA ASP A 269 2.47 -0.46 -25.73
C ASP A 269 2.60 0.71 -26.72
N CYS A 270 3.81 1.10 -27.12
CA CYS A 270 4.04 2.14 -28.10
C CYS A 270 3.34 1.86 -29.43
N GLN A 271 3.39 0.62 -29.93
CA GLN A 271 2.66 0.22 -31.13
C GLN A 271 1.15 0.33 -30.96
N TYR A 272 0.62 -0.08 -29.81
CA TYR A 272 -0.80 0.02 -29.50
C TYR A 272 -1.26 1.49 -29.45
N GLN A 273 -0.51 2.37 -28.77
CA GLN A 273 -0.83 3.80 -28.71
C GLN A 273 -0.73 4.49 -30.08
N ARG A 274 0.26 4.13 -30.92
CA ARG A 274 0.33 4.61 -32.30
C ARG A 274 -0.90 4.24 -33.11
N ARG A 275 -1.38 2.99 -33.04
CA ARG A 275 -2.61 2.56 -33.74
C ARG A 275 -3.84 3.35 -33.28
N ARG A 276 -3.96 3.63 -31.97
CA ARG A 276 -5.05 4.45 -31.42
C ARG A 276 -4.98 5.89 -31.95
N LEU A 277 -3.79 6.47 -31.99
CA LEU A 277 -3.57 7.80 -32.57
C LEU A 277 -3.97 7.82 -34.04
N GLU A 278 -3.55 6.84 -34.85
CA GLU A 278 -3.97 6.75 -36.26
C GLU A 278 -5.49 6.64 -36.42
N SER A 279 -6.16 5.85 -35.58
CA SER A 279 -7.62 5.75 -35.58
C SER A 279 -8.30 7.10 -35.29
N VAL A 280 -7.73 7.91 -34.39
CA VAL A 280 -8.28 9.23 -34.05
C VAL A 280 -7.93 10.27 -35.12
N ARG A 281 -6.76 10.16 -35.78
CA ARG A 281 -6.35 11.05 -36.89
C ARG A 281 -7.36 11.06 -38.04
N VAL A 282 -7.97 9.92 -38.32
CA VAL A 282 -8.96 9.77 -39.41
C VAL A 282 -10.41 9.98 -38.97
N ASP A 283 -10.67 10.12 -37.66
CA ASP A 283 -12.02 10.29 -37.14
C ASP A 283 -12.54 11.71 -37.40
N LYS A 284 -13.64 11.82 -38.14
CA LYS A 284 -14.28 13.10 -38.49
C LYS A 284 -14.65 13.94 -37.27
N ARG A 285 -14.92 13.31 -36.11
CA ARG A 285 -15.31 13.97 -34.87
C ARG A 285 -14.18 14.77 -34.23
N LEU A 286 -12.91 14.46 -34.55
CA LEU A 286 -11.74 15.15 -33.98
C LEU A 286 -11.80 16.68 -34.19
N LYS A 287 -12.37 17.13 -35.30
CA LYS A 287 -12.51 18.56 -35.62
C LYS A 287 -13.43 19.31 -34.67
N ASN A 288 -14.52 18.67 -34.27
CA ASN A 288 -15.64 19.33 -33.59
C ASN A 288 -15.71 18.95 -32.11
N SER A 289 -14.89 18.00 -31.66
CA SER A 289 -14.89 17.53 -30.27
C SER A 289 -13.64 17.98 -29.53
N ASP A 290 -13.80 18.95 -28.65
CA ASP A 290 -12.75 19.43 -27.75
C ASP A 290 -12.16 18.28 -26.91
N ALA A 291 -13.01 17.36 -26.46
CA ALA A 291 -12.57 16.18 -25.70
C ALA A 291 -11.63 15.29 -26.52
N MET A 292 -11.93 15.06 -27.81
CA MET A 292 -11.05 14.28 -28.69
C MET A 292 -9.76 15.02 -29.01
N GLN A 293 -9.79 16.34 -29.17
CA GLN A 293 -8.58 17.14 -29.38
C GLN A 293 -7.67 17.11 -28.14
N VAL A 294 -8.22 17.27 -26.94
CA VAL A 294 -7.49 17.15 -25.67
C VAL A 294 -6.88 15.75 -25.54
N TRP A 295 -7.66 14.71 -25.82
CA TRP A 295 -7.17 13.33 -25.84
C TRP A 295 -6.00 13.18 -26.84
N PHE A 296 -6.16 13.67 -28.07
CA PHE A 296 -5.14 13.58 -29.10
C PHE A 296 -3.84 14.26 -28.69
N ARG A 297 -3.92 15.46 -28.11
CA ARG A 297 -2.74 16.21 -27.63
C ARG A 297 -1.94 15.41 -26.61
N VAL A 298 -2.63 14.92 -25.58
CA VAL A 298 -2.01 14.16 -24.49
C VAL A 298 -1.39 12.87 -25.02
N HIS A 299 -2.12 12.10 -25.82
CA HIS A 299 -1.65 10.82 -26.30
C HIS A 299 -0.54 10.93 -27.34
N LEU A 300 -0.55 11.95 -28.20
CA LEU A 300 0.53 12.21 -29.15
C LEU A 300 1.83 12.52 -28.42
N PHE A 301 1.79 13.43 -27.44
CA PHE A 301 2.94 13.75 -26.59
C PHE A 301 3.48 12.51 -25.88
N ASN A 302 2.62 11.78 -25.17
CA ASN A 302 3.01 10.60 -24.38
C ASN A 302 3.62 9.51 -25.28
N THR A 303 3.04 9.27 -26.46
CA THR A 303 3.53 8.24 -27.40
C THR A 303 4.89 8.63 -27.99
N SER A 304 5.14 9.92 -28.25
CA SER A 304 6.45 10.39 -28.69
C SER A 304 7.51 10.22 -27.62
N ILE A 305 7.21 10.55 -26.35
CA ILE A 305 8.14 10.30 -25.24
C ILE A 305 8.42 8.80 -25.08
N LEU A 306 7.40 7.95 -25.18
CA LEU A 306 7.54 6.50 -25.06
C LEU A 306 8.45 5.95 -26.16
N SER A 307 8.28 6.44 -27.39
CA SER A 307 9.15 6.10 -28.52
C SER A 307 10.60 6.47 -28.25
N SER A 308 10.86 7.70 -27.80
CA SER A 308 12.22 8.15 -27.49
C SER A 308 12.85 7.37 -26.33
N LEU A 309 12.05 6.99 -25.32
CA LEU A 309 12.51 6.14 -24.22
C LEU A 309 12.98 4.78 -24.74
N VAL A 310 12.16 4.11 -25.56
CA VAL A 310 12.50 2.82 -26.18
C VAL A 310 13.78 2.91 -26.99
N GLU A 311 13.93 3.97 -27.81
CA GLU A 311 15.15 4.21 -28.59
C GLU A 311 16.38 4.35 -27.67
N LEU A 312 16.28 5.16 -26.62
CA LEU A 312 17.36 5.34 -25.65
C LEU A 312 17.72 4.04 -24.91
N MET A 313 16.72 3.23 -24.54
CA MET A 313 16.96 1.93 -23.90
C MET A 313 17.70 0.94 -24.81
N LYS A 314 17.59 1.09 -26.14
CA LYS A 314 18.30 0.26 -27.14
C LYS A 314 19.69 0.80 -27.50
N GLU A 315 19.84 2.11 -27.60
CA GLU A 315 21.08 2.74 -28.06
C GLU A 315 22.14 2.90 -26.96
N LYS A 316 21.71 3.10 -25.71
CA LYS A 316 22.63 3.43 -24.62
C LYS A 316 23.37 2.19 -24.11
N PRO A 317 24.59 2.37 -23.57
CA PRO A 317 25.35 1.27 -22.98
C PRO A 317 24.52 0.48 -21.97
N LEU A 318 24.70 -0.84 -22.02
CA LEU A 318 23.98 -1.79 -21.17
C LEU A 318 24.22 -1.47 -19.68
N GLY A 319 23.14 -1.33 -18.92
CA GLY A 319 23.17 -1.05 -17.48
C GLY A 319 22.97 0.43 -17.13
N ASN A 320 23.01 1.34 -18.10
CA ASN A 320 22.74 2.75 -17.82
C ASN A 320 21.29 2.95 -17.38
N THR A 321 21.09 3.78 -16.36
CA THR A 321 19.77 4.17 -15.88
C THR A 321 19.24 5.36 -16.67
N ILE A 322 17.94 5.39 -16.93
CA ILE A 322 17.27 6.43 -17.72
C ILE A 322 16.05 6.90 -16.93
N ILE A 323 15.99 8.19 -16.59
CA ILE A 323 14.87 8.82 -15.89
C ILE A 323 14.33 9.94 -16.76
N TYR A 324 13.01 9.99 -16.94
CA TYR A 324 12.37 11.10 -17.65
C TYR A 324 11.93 12.20 -16.69
N ALA A 325 12.49 13.40 -16.84
CA ALA A 325 12.09 14.57 -16.06
C ALA A 325 11.03 15.37 -16.82
N ARG A 326 9.76 15.21 -16.44
CA ARG A 326 8.62 15.83 -17.14
C ARG A 326 8.68 17.37 -17.16
N ASN A 327 9.11 17.99 -16.06
CA ASN A 327 9.16 19.45 -15.93
C ASN A 327 10.14 20.10 -16.92
N SER A 328 11.26 19.43 -17.22
CA SER A 328 12.28 19.91 -18.18
C SER A 328 12.21 19.21 -19.54
N SER A 329 11.31 18.23 -19.70
CA SER A 329 11.15 17.43 -20.93
C SER A 329 12.48 16.83 -21.44
N GLU A 330 13.24 16.25 -20.52
CA GLU A 330 14.57 15.69 -20.79
C GLU A 330 14.70 14.30 -20.16
N PHE A 331 15.52 13.45 -20.80
CA PHE A 331 15.96 12.18 -20.25
C PHE A 331 17.31 12.37 -19.57
N ARG A 332 17.39 11.96 -18.31
CA ARG A 332 18.62 11.93 -17.53
C ARG A 332 19.14 10.50 -17.54
N ILE A 333 20.33 10.33 -18.07
CA ILE A 333 20.97 9.04 -18.26
C ILE A 333 22.17 9.00 -17.32
N THR A 334 22.23 8.00 -16.44
CA THR A 334 23.35 7.85 -15.50
C THR A 334 23.99 6.49 -15.70
N ASP A 335 25.30 6.48 -15.94
CA ASP A 335 26.10 5.27 -15.84
C ASP A 335 26.39 5.01 -14.36
N LEU A 336 25.87 3.90 -13.85
CA LEU A 336 26.01 3.55 -12.43
C LEU A 336 27.44 3.12 -12.05
N SER A 337 28.25 2.69 -13.03
CA SER A 337 29.61 2.22 -12.79
C SER A 337 30.63 3.35 -12.73
N SER A 338 30.47 4.38 -13.56
CA SER A 338 31.34 5.56 -13.61
C SER A 338 30.79 6.75 -12.82
N GLY A 339 29.48 6.81 -12.60
CA GLY A 339 28.78 7.95 -12.03
C GLY A 339 28.52 9.08 -13.04
N ASP A 340 28.88 8.89 -14.31
CA ASP A 340 28.71 9.91 -15.36
C ASP A 340 27.23 10.13 -15.69
N ARG A 341 26.88 11.41 -15.86
CA ARG A 341 25.50 11.86 -16.12
C ARG A 341 25.41 12.57 -17.45
N HIS A 342 24.48 12.11 -18.28
CA HIS A 342 24.16 12.70 -19.58
C HIS A 342 22.71 13.14 -19.62
N ILE A 343 22.46 14.29 -20.23
CA ILE A 343 21.10 14.80 -20.44
C ILE A 343 20.80 14.77 -21.93
N VAL A 344 19.72 14.09 -22.30
CA VAL A 344 19.19 14.08 -23.66
C VAL A 344 17.86 14.83 -23.64
N LYS A 345 17.82 16.02 -24.25
CA LYS A 345 16.57 16.75 -24.42
C LYS A 345 15.65 15.97 -25.37
N SER A 346 14.41 15.77 -24.97
CA SER A 346 13.44 15.10 -25.84
C SER A 346 13.03 16.05 -26.97
N ARG A 347 13.05 15.56 -28.22
CA ARG A 347 12.48 16.28 -29.37
C ARG A 347 10.98 16.04 -29.36
N LEU A 348 10.27 16.90 -28.63
CA LEU A 348 8.82 16.85 -28.55
C LEU A 348 8.19 17.23 -29.91
N PRO A 349 7.14 16.51 -30.35
CA PRO A 349 6.37 16.93 -31.52
C PRO A 349 5.70 18.27 -31.25
N ASP A 350 5.58 19.10 -32.30
CA ASP A 350 4.71 20.28 -32.28
C ASP A 350 3.26 19.81 -32.40
N VAL A 351 2.67 19.49 -31.25
CA VAL A 351 1.36 18.86 -31.13
C VAL A 351 0.26 19.74 -31.74
N GLU A 352 0.30 21.05 -31.50
CA GLU A 352 -0.70 21.98 -32.04
C GLU A 352 -0.59 22.08 -33.55
N LYS A 353 0.62 22.20 -34.09
CA LYS A 353 0.83 22.24 -35.55
C LYS A 353 0.35 20.95 -36.23
N GLU A 354 0.54 19.79 -35.60
CA GLU A 354 0.05 18.52 -36.14
C GLU A 354 -1.48 18.44 -36.08
N LEU A 355 -2.09 18.88 -34.99
CA LEU A 355 -3.55 18.95 -34.87
C LEU A 355 -4.16 19.91 -35.89
N ASP A 356 -3.56 21.09 -36.06
CA ASP A 356 -3.98 22.11 -37.04
C ASP A 356 -3.91 21.57 -38.47
N ARG A 357 -2.85 20.81 -38.81
CA ARG A 357 -2.75 20.16 -40.12
C ARG A 357 -3.89 19.18 -40.35
N ILE A 358 -4.23 18.37 -39.35
CA ILE A 358 -5.31 17.37 -39.46
C ILE A 358 -6.66 18.05 -39.64
N ILE A 359 -6.94 19.09 -38.85
CA ILE A 359 -8.19 19.85 -38.94
C ILE A 359 -8.33 20.55 -40.31
N ASN A 360 -7.26 21.18 -40.80
CA ASN A 360 -7.27 21.97 -42.03
C ASN A 360 -7.18 21.14 -43.33
N SER A 361 -6.55 19.96 -43.30
CA SER A 361 -6.38 19.08 -44.49
C SER A 361 -7.68 18.47 -45.01
N SER A 362 -8.75 18.50 -44.23
CA SER A 362 -10.03 17.86 -44.56
C SER A 362 -11.14 18.87 -44.89
N ASN A 363 -10.77 20.03 -45.46
CA ASN A 363 -11.67 21.08 -45.96
C ASN A 363 -12.17 20.85 -47.40
N ASN A 364 -12.50 19.60 -47.78
CA ASN A 364 -13.41 19.37 -48.90
C ASN A 364 -14.84 19.34 -48.35
N PRO A 365 -15.74 20.23 -48.78
CA PRO A 365 -17.06 20.35 -48.20
C PRO A 365 -17.98 19.27 -48.77
N ASP A 366 -17.96 18.07 -48.18
CA ASP A 366 -19.09 17.16 -48.36
C ASP A 366 -20.25 17.66 -47.51
N GLN A 367 -21.15 18.38 -48.18
CA GLN A 367 -22.50 18.67 -47.73
C GLN A 367 -23.25 17.35 -47.54
N SER A 368 -23.18 16.78 -46.34
CA SER A 368 -24.26 15.92 -45.88
C SER A 368 -24.60 16.30 -44.44
N THR A 369 -25.79 16.88 -44.29
CA THR A 369 -26.52 16.98 -43.04
C THR A 369 -26.71 15.59 -42.45
N ASN A 370 -25.68 15.07 -41.79
CA ASN A 370 -25.70 13.73 -41.21
C ASN A 370 -26.44 13.77 -39.87
N LYS A 371 -27.70 13.34 -39.90
CA LYS A 371 -28.37 12.81 -38.71
C LYS A 371 -27.43 11.75 -38.10
N ASN A 372 -27.18 11.87 -36.81
CA ASN A 372 -26.31 10.94 -36.08
C ASN A 372 -27.06 9.61 -35.94
N GLU A 373 -26.81 8.68 -36.86
CA GLU A 373 -27.50 7.38 -36.95
C GLU A 373 -27.32 6.56 -35.67
N ASP A 374 -26.15 6.62 -35.03
CA ASP A 374 -25.88 5.96 -33.75
C ASP A 374 -26.75 6.52 -32.63
N LEU A 375 -26.91 7.86 -32.59
CA LEU A 375 -27.76 8.52 -31.60
C LEU A 375 -29.24 8.19 -31.85
N SER A 376 -29.64 8.11 -33.12
CA SER A 376 -31.01 7.78 -33.52
C SER A 376 -31.35 6.34 -33.15
N CYS A 377 -30.43 5.40 -33.40
CA CYS A 377 -30.57 3.99 -33.02
C CYS A 377 -30.60 3.80 -31.50
N LEU A 378 -29.86 4.62 -30.76
CA LEU A 378 -29.86 4.61 -29.29
C LEU A 378 -31.18 5.15 -28.73
N LEU A 379 -31.70 6.27 -29.26
CA LEU A 379 -32.97 6.87 -28.85
C LEU A 379 -34.16 5.94 -29.16
N GLU A 380 -34.15 5.26 -30.30
CA GLU A 380 -35.17 4.25 -30.65
C GLU A 380 -35.20 3.08 -29.67
N LYS A 381 -34.04 2.64 -29.14
CA LYS A 381 -34.00 1.60 -28.10
C LYS A 381 -34.65 2.04 -26.79
N PHE A 382 -34.77 3.34 -26.55
CA PHE A 382 -35.46 3.92 -25.40
C PHE A 382 -36.86 4.43 -25.75
N GLY A 383 -37.37 4.18 -26.96
CA GLY A 383 -38.70 4.58 -27.41
C GLY A 383 -38.86 6.08 -27.68
N LEU A 384 -37.76 6.81 -27.88
CA LEU A 384 -37.75 8.26 -28.11
C LEU A 384 -37.42 8.55 -29.58
N SER A 385 -38.12 9.51 -30.19
CA SER A 385 -37.77 10.01 -31.51
C SER A 385 -36.88 11.25 -31.40
N PRO A 386 -36.02 11.55 -32.41
CA PRO A 386 -35.21 12.78 -32.42
C PRO A 386 -36.02 14.09 -32.38
N GLY A 387 -37.35 14.03 -32.59
CA GLY A 387 -38.26 15.17 -32.51
C GLY A 387 -38.88 15.40 -31.13
N ASP A 388 -38.62 14.52 -30.17
CA ASP A 388 -39.12 14.62 -28.79
C ASP A 388 -38.15 15.38 -27.85
N LEU A 389 -37.07 15.97 -28.41
CA LEU A 389 -36.06 16.77 -27.71
C LEU A 389 -36.18 18.27 -27.98
#